data_AF-E4YFS5-F1
#
_entry.id   AF-E4YFS5-F1
#
_cell.length_a   1.000
_cell.length_b   1.000
_cell.length_c   1.000
_cell.angle_alpha   90.00
_cell.angle_beta   90.00
_cell.angle_gamma   90.00
#
_symmetry.space_group_name_H-M   'P 1'
#
loop_
_entity.id
_entity.type
_entity.pdbx_description
1 polymer ?
#
loop_
_entity_poly.entity_id
_entity_poly.type
_entity_poly.pdbx_seq_one_letter_code
_entity_poly.pdbx_strand_id
1 'polypeptide(L)'
;MATVQHANFIEYGRRGPRGGAQSNKKSFHPELFGKSKTVSSMRGVKILQQKEFDRIQSSLTAKEVMRKELDVKEKEKQRLKELSRKQISTWSNTIAGQHKAKLEAKKLREEREAVIRHEEDIKEGIYQAEKRRKAIEHAKRLTFNKSDRVKKFHGALILTEVLKEREAQLALKKRREAARNQKERSDWEATLEEILEAKNQEAQNEVSRRVAKKETQKYQLEQVARKYAKEHGFIEDEKNTEAELIVKDLSEYHKEHEMKKEQVAQKKLRMKDSYFAHLEEKKKLVKRAKDIEEAETREVQIFRDYKLRVDAIKKEKLRSEWARDEAKTKRNEEHFLKIKAETEGANDAQFKKMRDQKMAEQEAKIEAKERKRRQNLLDTLASQQALMKQHEDERKQQLDDELKEQLEKFAEDRNWHEGECARAEERRKAARKVLDFNKDVAKSKVHGEKANRESDLNFDRGIIMKNVEDESIFQKYAKEVIDEAIEKERNPYALQRVADTGNGGGRGPKFEGIGGLRPSYLTSTSGGHQLPSQITSKNATRERLVKPLHIAKKRLGFSHW
;
A
#
# COMPACT_ATOMS: atom_id res chain seq x y z
N MET A 1 20.21 20.46 42.34
CA MET A 1 20.12 21.61 43.27
C MET A 1 21.39 21.64 44.08
N ALA A 2 22.06 22.79 44.18
CA ALA A 2 23.28 22.97 44.97
C ALA A 2 23.22 24.33 45.68
N THR A 3 23.51 24.37 46.97
CA THR A 3 23.39 25.56 47.82
C THR A 3 24.69 26.34 47.84
N VAL A 4 24.72 27.53 47.23
CA VAL A 4 25.86 28.45 47.30
C VAL A 4 25.74 29.30 48.57
N GLN A 5 26.79 29.29 49.38
CA GLN A 5 26.87 30.03 50.64
C GLN A 5 27.07 31.52 50.39
N HIS A 6 26.47 32.37 51.22
CA HIS A 6 26.71 33.82 51.19
C HIS A 6 27.97 34.16 51.98
N ALA A 7 28.86 34.96 51.40
CA ALA A 7 30.10 35.41 52.04
C ALA A 7 29.89 36.78 52.71
N ASN A 8 30.40 36.93 53.94
CA ASN A 8 30.47 38.22 54.61
C ASN A 8 31.53 39.11 53.96
N PHE A 9 31.20 40.37 53.67
CA PHE A 9 32.18 41.38 53.24
C PHE A 9 32.53 42.31 54.40
N ILE A 10 33.79 42.74 54.49
CA ILE A 10 34.35 43.49 55.61
C ILE A 10 34.87 44.83 55.09
N GLU A 11 34.40 45.94 55.65
CA GLU A 11 34.94 47.27 55.37
C GLU A 11 35.94 47.71 56.45
N TYR A 12 37.10 48.21 56.02
CA TYR A 12 38.10 48.88 56.84
C TYR A 12 38.22 50.35 56.42
N GLY A 13 38.48 51.26 57.38
CA GLY A 13 38.78 52.67 57.11
C GLY A 13 40.16 52.89 56.46
N ARG A 14 40.70 54.11 56.36
CA ARG A 14 40.39 55.39 57.03
C ARG A 14 40.97 56.58 56.23
N ARG A 15 40.48 57.81 56.50
CA ARG A 15 41.22 59.05 56.87
C ARG A 15 40.47 60.31 56.38
N GLY A 16 40.46 61.37 57.20
CA GLY A 16 40.03 62.72 56.81
C GLY A 16 41.21 63.71 56.79
N PRO A 17 40.95 65.03 56.73
CA PRO A 17 41.60 65.91 57.71
C PRO A 17 40.69 66.97 58.36
N ARG A 18 41.29 67.70 59.32
CA ARG A 18 40.69 68.58 60.34
C ARG A 18 40.27 69.97 59.85
N GLY A 19 39.41 70.63 60.65
CA GLY A 19 39.40 72.09 60.84
C GLY A 19 38.00 72.73 60.86
N GLY A 20 37.58 73.54 61.83
CA GLY A 20 38.20 73.87 63.12
C GLY A 20 37.87 75.30 63.61
N ALA A 21 36.89 75.45 64.50
CA ALA A 21 36.61 76.70 65.21
C ALA A 21 35.98 76.43 66.59
N GLN A 22 36.41 77.17 67.62
CA GLN A 22 35.92 77.04 68.99
C GLN A 22 35.03 78.24 69.35
N SER A 23 34.07 78.05 70.25
CA SER A 23 33.60 79.13 71.14
C SER A 23 33.40 78.56 72.55
N ASN A 24 33.96 79.25 73.55
CA ASN A 24 34.02 78.75 74.92
C ASN A 24 32.69 78.92 75.66
N LYS A 25 32.24 77.87 76.35
CA LYS A 25 31.38 78.04 77.52
C LYS A 25 32.26 78.41 78.72
N LYS A 26 32.08 79.59 79.30
CA LYS A 26 32.40 79.83 80.72
C LYS A 26 31.29 80.62 81.40
N SER A 27 30.82 80.03 82.49
CA SER A 27 29.99 80.55 83.57
C SER A 27 30.13 82.04 83.90
N PHE A 28 29.00 82.66 84.25
CA PHE A 28 28.97 83.61 85.37
C PHE A 28 27.77 83.33 86.30
N HIS A 29 27.85 83.82 87.54
CA HIS A 29 26.99 83.40 88.66
C HIS A 29 25.63 84.11 88.75
N PRO A 30 24.63 83.49 89.41
CA PRO A 30 23.40 84.15 89.81
C PRO A 30 23.54 84.81 91.20
N GLU A 31 23.63 86.14 91.23
CA GLU A 31 23.36 86.96 92.43
C GLU A 31 22.29 87.99 92.06
N LEU A 32 21.07 87.95 92.61
CA LEU A 32 20.65 88.16 94.01
C LEU A 32 20.66 89.65 94.43
N PHE A 33 19.56 90.32 94.10
CA PHE A 33 18.98 91.46 94.83
C PHE A 33 19.91 92.65 95.17
N GLY A 34 20.12 93.51 94.16
CA GLY A 34 20.48 94.91 94.41
C GLY A 34 19.39 95.61 95.23
N LYS A 35 19.67 95.89 96.51
CA LYS A 35 18.73 96.51 97.45
C LYS A 35 18.41 97.95 97.06
N SER A 36 17.15 98.27 96.77
CA SER A 36 16.67 99.66 96.79
C SER A 36 15.40 99.80 97.62
N LYS A 37 15.48 100.79 98.51
CA LYS A 37 14.58 101.13 99.61
C LYS A 37 13.12 101.32 99.16
N THR A 38 12.19 100.88 100.00
CA THR A 38 10.84 101.44 100.03
C THR A 38 10.92 102.96 100.25
N VAL A 39 10.44 103.74 99.28
CA VAL A 39 10.25 105.18 99.44
C VAL A 39 8.75 105.44 99.51
N SER A 40 8.30 105.97 100.65
CA SER A 40 6.90 106.32 100.85
C SER A 40 6.50 107.55 100.02
N SER A 41 5.25 107.55 99.56
CA SER A 41 4.42 108.70 99.19
C SER A 41 5.09 109.97 98.63
N MET A 42 4.86 110.25 97.34
CA MET A 42 4.16 111.48 96.92
C MET A 42 3.79 111.45 95.43
N ARG A 43 2.77 112.22 95.03
CA ARG A 43 2.34 112.40 93.63
C ARG A 43 3.01 113.64 93.02
N GLY A 44 3.49 113.55 91.79
CA GLY A 44 3.99 114.72 91.04
C GLY A 44 4.43 114.36 89.61
N VAL A 45 4.12 115.20 88.64
CA VAL A 45 4.40 114.99 87.20
C VAL A 45 5.22 116.15 86.64
N LYS A 46 6.15 115.87 85.74
CA LYS A 46 6.86 116.84 84.88
C LYS A 46 6.94 116.29 83.45
N ILE A 47 7.06 117.18 82.46
CA ILE A 47 6.94 116.88 81.02
C ILE A 47 8.25 117.26 80.29
N LEU A 48 8.63 116.49 79.27
CA LEU A 48 9.86 116.65 78.47
C LEU A 48 9.57 117.26 77.08
N GLN A 49 10.58 117.78 76.37
CA GLN A 49 10.40 118.38 75.03
C GLN A 49 10.84 117.48 73.87
N GLN A 50 10.14 117.63 72.74
CA GLN A 50 10.22 116.73 71.58
C GLN A 50 11.58 116.70 70.87
N LYS A 51 12.31 117.83 70.79
CA LYS A 51 13.61 117.88 70.09
C LYS A 51 14.68 116.96 70.70
N GLU A 52 14.57 116.63 71.99
CA GLU A 52 15.50 115.72 72.66
C GLU A 52 15.19 114.26 72.30
N PHE A 53 13.91 113.92 72.09
CA PHE A 53 13.46 112.58 71.71
C PHE A 53 14.02 112.15 70.36
N ASP A 54 13.98 113.01 69.35
CA ASP A 54 14.45 112.68 67.98
C ASP A 54 15.98 112.47 67.92
N ARG A 55 16.73 113.26 68.70
CA ARG A 55 18.19 113.08 68.88
C ARG A 55 18.50 111.77 69.59
N ILE A 56 17.73 111.41 70.62
CA ILE A 56 17.88 110.15 71.33
C ILE A 56 17.58 108.97 70.38
N GLN A 57 16.47 108.99 69.63
CA GLN A 57 16.12 107.94 68.66
C GLN A 57 17.20 107.73 67.58
N SER A 58 17.68 108.81 66.96
CA SER A 58 18.70 108.73 65.90
C SER A 58 20.04 108.18 66.41
N SER A 59 20.44 108.56 67.63
CA SER A 59 21.66 108.01 68.26
C SER A 59 21.54 106.53 68.65
N LEU A 60 20.36 106.07 69.08
CA LEU A 60 20.06 104.66 69.37
C LEU A 60 20.06 103.80 68.10
N THR A 61 19.42 104.28 67.03
CA THR A 61 19.17 103.51 65.80
C THR A 61 20.38 103.41 64.85
N ALA A 62 21.38 104.30 64.95
CA ALA A 62 22.56 104.30 64.07
C ALA A 62 23.30 102.95 64.01
N LYS A 63 23.44 102.24 65.13
CA LYS A 63 24.05 100.89 65.16
C LYS A 63 23.20 99.82 64.46
N GLU A 64 21.88 100.00 64.42
CA GLU A 64 20.98 99.10 63.72
C GLU A 64 20.98 99.33 62.20
N VAL A 65 21.11 100.58 61.76
CA VAL A 65 21.23 100.93 60.33
C VAL A 65 22.46 100.24 59.75
N MET A 66 23.62 100.36 60.41
CA MET A 66 24.86 99.69 59.98
C MET A 66 24.73 98.16 59.93
N ARG A 67 23.95 97.54 60.83
CA ARG A 67 23.67 96.10 60.78
C ARG A 67 22.75 95.73 59.59
N LYS A 68 21.68 96.50 59.39
CA LYS A 68 20.74 96.31 58.26
C LYS A 68 21.46 96.41 56.92
N GLU A 69 22.45 97.31 56.78
CA GLU A 69 23.31 97.38 55.60
C GLU A 69 24.19 96.14 55.39
N LEU A 70 24.79 95.60 56.45
CA LEU A 70 25.59 94.36 56.36
C LEU A 70 24.71 93.17 56.01
N ASP A 71 23.53 93.03 56.63
CA ASP A 71 22.55 92.00 56.30
C ASP A 71 22.13 92.06 54.82
N VAL A 72 21.94 93.27 54.27
CA VAL A 72 21.64 93.47 52.84
C VAL A 72 22.82 93.06 51.96
N LYS A 73 24.05 93.44 52.31
CA LYS A 73 25.28 93.06 51.58
C LYS A 73 25.52 91.54 51.62
N GLU A 74 25.21 90.87 52.73
CA GLU A 74 25.29 89.40 52.83
C GLU A 74 24.19 88.70 52.04
N LYS A 75 22.94 89.18 52.10
CA LYS A 75 21.83 88.66 51.29
C LYS A 75 22.11 88.80 49.80
N GLU A 76 22.66 89.92 49.35
CA GLU A 76 23.05 90.10 47.95
C GLU A 76 24.21 89.18 47.54
N LYS A 77 25.22 89.01 48.42
CA LYS A 77 26.31 88.03 48.20
C LYS A 77 25.81 86.59 48.12
N GLN A 78 24.77 86.23 48.89
CA GLN A 78 24.09 84.94 48.80
C GLN A 78 23.30 84.82 47.48
N ARG A 79 22.53 85.85 47.10
CA ARG A 79 21.79 85.92 45.82
C ARG A 79 22.72 85.74 44.62
N LEU A 80 23.84 86.45 44.57
CA LEU A 80 24.85 86.34 43.51
C LEU A 80 25.51 84.94 43.50
N LYS A 81 25.78 84.35 44.67
CA LYS A 81 26.30 82.97 44.78
C LYS A 81 25.29 81.93 44.27
N GLU A 82 24.00 82.14 44.47
CA GLU A 82 22.96 81.29 43.89
C GLU A 82 22.81 81.46 42.38
N LEU A 83 22.83 82.70 41.88
CA LEU A 83 22.79 82.98 40.44
C LEU A 83 23.99 82.35 39.73
N SER A 84 25.19 82.50 40.28
CA SER A 84 26.41 81.84 39.79
C SER A 84 26.30 80.32 39.82
N ARG A 85 25.78 79.72 40.91
CA ARG A 85 25.51 78.28 40.99
C ARG A 85 24.52 77.79 39.94
N LYS A 86 23.45 78.55 39.70
CA LYS A 86 22.44 78.27 38.66
C LYS A 86 23.10 78.29 37.27
N GLN A 87 23.88 79.33 36.95
CA GLN A 87 24.64 79.42 35.69
C GLN A 87 25.63 78.25 35.51
N ILE A 88 26.45 77.95 36.52
CA ILE A 88 27.41 76.84 36.49
C ILE A 88 26.71 75.48 36.31
N SER A 89 25.50 75.30 36.85
CA SER A 89 24.73 74.06 36.66
C SER A 89 24.23 73.86 35.22
N THR A 90 24.18 74.93 34.41
CA THR A 90 23.86 74.89 32.98
C THR A 90 25.10 74.64 32.11
N TRP A 91 26.31 74.72 32.65
CA TRP A 91 27.56 74.57 31.88
C TRP A 91 27.94 73.10 31.66
N SER A 92 27.74 72.62 30.42
CA SER A 92 28.13 71.28 29.95
C SER A 92 29.60 70.93 30.21
N ASN A 93 30.49 71.93 30.10
CA ASN A 93 31.94 71.73 30.10
C ASN A 93 32.54 71.68 31.51
N THR A 94 31.71 71.61 32.55
CA THR A 94 32.15 71.32 33.93
C THR A 94 32.47 69.83 34.09
N ILE A 95 33.36 69.46 35.02
CA ILE A 95 33.67 68.05 35.33
C ILE A 95 32.39 67.28 35.73
N ALA A 96 31.48 67.93 36.46
CA ALA A 96 30.18 67.36 36.82
C ALA A 96 29.26 67.17 35.61
N GLY A 97 29.21 68.16 34.69
CA GLY A 97 28.46 68.06 33.43
C GLY A 97 28.99 66.95 32.51
N GLN A 98 30.30 66.85 32.32
CA GLN A 98 30.95 65.79 31.56
C GLN A 98 30.72 64.40 32.19
N HIS A 99 30.80 64.29 33.52
CA HIS A 99 30.50 63.03 34.22
C HIS A 99 29.03 62.62 34.07
N LYS A 100 28.10 63.58 34.19
CA LYS A 100 26.66 63.35 33.93
C LYS A 100 26.42 62.89 32.50
N ALA A 101 26.96 63.60 31.50
CA ALA A 101 26.85 63.22 30.09
C ALA A 101 27.46 61.84 29.79
N LYS A 102 28.58 61.47 30.44
CA LYS A 102 29.17 60.13 30.32
C LYS A 102 28.29 59.04 30.94
N LEU A 103 27.62 59.31 32.07
CA LEU A 103 26.65 58.39 32.65
C LEU A 103 25.39 58.25 31.78
N GLU A 104 24.89 59.34 31.21
CA GLU A 104 23.73 59.35 30.31
C GLU A 104 24.04 58.63 28.99
N ALA A 105 25.22 58.84 28.40
CA ALA A 105 25.69 58.08 27.24
C ALA A 105 25.91 56.58 27.56
N LYS A 106 26.37 56.25 28.76
CA LYS A 106 26.48 54.85 29.21
C LYS A 106 25.11 54.19 29.35
N LYS A 107 24.15 54.85 30.01
CA LYS A 107 22.75 54.38 30.09
C LYS A 107 22.14 54.16 28.72
N LEU A 108 22.22 55.15 27.82
CA LEU A 108 21.70 55.06 26.46
C LEU A 108 22.34 53.92 25.66
N ARG A 109 23.61 53.58 25.93
CA ARG A 109 24.27 52.39 25.37
C ARG A 109 23.73 51.10 25.98
N GLU A 110 23.62 51.02 27.30
CA GLU A 110 23.11 49.83 28.01
C GLU A 110 21.65 49.53 27.67
N GLU A 111 20.83 50.58 27.48
CA GLU A 111 19.46 50.51 26.97
C GLU A 111 19.41 49.95 25.55
N ARG A 112 20.26 50.44 24.63
CA ARG A 112 20.36 49.89 23.27
C ARG A 112 20.83 48.43 23.25
N GLU A 113 21.83 48.09 24.05
CA GLU A 113 22.33 46.72 24.21
C GLU A 113 21.29 45.79 24.88
N ALA A 114 20.36 46.33 25.68
CA ALA A 114 19.21 45.58 26.19
C ALA A 114 18.12 45.37 25.14
N VAL A 115 17.80 46.40 24.34
CA VAL A 115 16.83 46.31 23.23
C VAL A 115 17.30 45.30 22.17
N ILE A 116 18.58 45.33 21.78
CA ILE A 116 19.15 44.39 20.80
C ILE A 116 19.01 42.94 21.30
N ARG A 117 19.40 42.65 22.55
CA ARG A 117 19.24 41.30 23.13
C ARG A 117 17.79 40.87 23.21
N HIS A 118 16.88 41.76 23.61
CA HIS A 118 15.44 41.48 23.63
C HIS A 118 14.88 41.18 22.23
N GLU A 119 15.35 41.88 21.20
CA GLU A 119 15.01 41.53 19.81
C GLU A 119 15.60 40.17 19.39
N GLU A 120 16.82 39.83 19.81
CA GLU A 120 17.46 38.55 19.54
C GLU A 120 16.72 37.38 20.23
N ASP A 121 16.32 37.54 21.50
CA ASP A 121 15.48 36.61 22.23
C ASP A 121 14.12 36.38 21.52
N ILE A 122 13.51 37.45 20.98
CA ILE A 122 12.28 37.35 20.18
C ILE A 122 12.54 36.60 18.86
N LYS A 123 13.62 36.92 18.14
CA LYS A 123 13.98 36.29 16.85
C LYS A 123 14.26 34.78 17.04
N GLU A 124 15.02 34.41 18.06
CA GLU A 124 15.29 33.02 18.41
C GLU A 124 14.02 32.29 18.91
N GLY A 125 13.18 32.97 19.70
CA GLY A 125 11.88 32.45 20.11
C GLY A 125 10.96 32.13 18.92
N ILE A 126 10.91 33.01 17.92
CA ILE A 126 10.18 32.79 16.66
C ILE A 126 10.80 31.61 15.88
N TYR A 127 12.13 31.56 15.74
CA TYR A 127 12.82 30.50 15.02
C TYR A 127 12.61 29.11 15.67
N GLN A 128 12.73 29.00 16.99
CA GLN A 128 12.47 27.75 17.70
C GLN A 128 10.99 27.36 17.67
N ALA A 129 10.07 28.31 17.72
CA ALA A 129 8.64 28.05 17.51
C ALA A 129 8.35 27.55 16.09
N GLU A 130 8.99 28.11 15.07
CA GLU A 130 8.85 27.68 13.67
C GLU A 130 9.47 26.29 13.44
N LYS A 131 10.65 26.02 14.01
CA LYS A 131 11.31 24.70 14.00
C LYS A 131 10.45 23.64 14.70
N ARG A 132 9.85 23.98 15.85
CA ARG A 132 8.89 23.12 16.56
C ARG A 132 7.62 22.88 15.74
N ARG A 133 7.08 23.91 15.08
CA ARG A 133 5.96 23.78 14.14
C ARG A 133 6.30 22.81 13.02
N LYS A 134 7.42 23.02 12.31
CA LYS A 134 7.89 22.16 11.20
C LYS A 134 8.04 20.69 11.65
N ALA A 135 8.59 20.44 12.84
CA ALA A 135 8.68 19.10 13.40
C ALA A 135 7.31 18.46 13.69
N ILE A 136 6.37 19.21 14.27
CA ILE A 136 4.99 18.75 14.53
C ILE A 136 4.24 18.50 13.21
N GLU A 137 4.42 19.36 12.21
CA GLU A 137 3.79 19.27 10.89
C GLU A 137 4.31 18.03 10.12
N HIS A 138 5.62 17.78 10.16
CA HIS A 138 6.23 16.55 9.64
C HIS A 138 5.71 15.30 10.36
N ALA A 139 5.64 15.32 11.69
CA ALA A 139 5.10 14.21 12.48
C ALA A 139 3.63 13.92 12.15
N LYS A 140 2.78 14.96 12.04
CA LYS A 140 1.39 14.84 11.58
C LYS A 140 1.30 14.15 10.22
N ARG A 141 2.08 14.60 9.22
CA ARG A 141 2.13 14.00 7.87
C ARG A 141 2.54 12.52 7.91
N LEU A 142 3.54 12.16 8.73
CA LEU A 142 3.95 10.76 8.93
C LEU A 142 2.84 9.93 9.58
N THR A 143 2.15 10.43 10.61
CA THR A 143 1.06 9.70 11.28
C THR A 143 -0.15 9.51 10.35
N PHE A 144 -0.49 10.52 9.54
CA PHE A 144 -1.55 10.44 8.53
C PHE A 144 -1.20 9.37 7.47
N ASN A 145 -0.01 9.44 6.87
CA ASN A 145 0.45 8.44 5.88
C ASN A 145 0.58 7.02 6.46
N LYS A 146 0.81 6.89 7.78
CA LYS A 146 0.85 5.60 8.49
C LYS A 146 -0.54 5.00 8.75
N SER A 147 -1.63 5.76 8.60
CA SER A 147 -3.00 5.25 8.74
C SER A 147 -3.34 4.24 7.64
N ASP A 148 -3.93 3.10 8.00
CA ASP A 148 -4.31 2.06 7.03
C ASP A 148 -5.42 2.52 6.06
N ARG A 149 -6.20 3.54 6.45
CA ARG A 149 -7.14 4.26 5.58
C ARG A 149 -6.38 4.91 4.41
N VAL A 150 -5.33 5.66 4.75
CA VAL A 150 -4.49 6.42 3.82
C VAL A 150 -3.59 5.51 2.99
N LYS A 151 -3.06 4.41 3.55
CA LYS A 151 -2.31 3.39 2.78
C LYS A 151 -3.17 2.73 1.70
N LYS A 152 -4.41 2.33 2.04
CA LYS A 152 -5.34 1.73 1.07
C LYS A 152 -5.67 2.70 -0.07
N PHE A 153 -5.77 3.99 0.24
CA PHE A 153 -6.00 5.04 -0.75
C PHE A 153 -4.78 5.28 -1.66
N HIS A 154 -3.57 5.36 -1.10
CA HIS A 154 -2.33 5.41 -1.89
C HIS A 154 -2.13 4.17 -2.78
N GLY A 155 -2.49 2.98 -2.30
CA GLY A 155 -2.49 1.76 -3.11
C GLY A 155 -3.48 1.82 -4.30
N ALA A 156 -4.62 2.48 -4.12
CA ALA A 156 -5.54 2.77 -5.22
C ALA A 156 -5.00 3.85 -6.17
N LEU A 157 -4.32 4.89 -5.66
CA LEU A 157 -3.66 5.91 -6.48
C LEU A 157 -2.64 5.31 -7.44
N ILE A 158 -1.72 4.47 -6.92
CA ILE A 158 -0.73 3.74 -7.71
C ILE A 158 -1.43 2.87 -8.78
N LEU A 159 -2.57 2.24 -8.45
CA LEU A 159 -3.35 1.49 -9.44
C LEU A 159 -3.92 2.38 -10.55
N THR A 160 -4.34 3.63 -10.27
CA THR A 160 -4.78 4.56 -11.33
C THR A 160 -3.64 4.96 -12.27
N GLU A 161 -2.42 5.08 -11.75
CA GLU A 161 -1.22 5.40 -12.53
C GLU A 161 -0.81 4.22 -13.43
N VAL A 162 -0.73 3.02 -12.86
CA VAL A 162 -0.46 1.77 -13.60
C VAL A 162 -1.52 1.49 -14.67
N LEU A 163 -2.79 1.86 -14.46
CA LEU A 163 -3.82 1.76 -15.48
C LEU A 163 -3.57 2.74 -16.64
N LYS A 164 -3.25 4.01 -16.38
CA LYS A 164 -2.91 4.99 -17.44
C LYS A 164 -1.63 4.61 -18.20
N GLU A 165 -0.61 4.09 -17.51
CA GLU A 165 0.59 3.53 -18.14
C GLU A 165 0.27 2.35 -19.05
N ARG A 166 -0.59 1.43 -18.60
CA ARG A 166 -1.04 0.28 -19.40
C ARG A 166 -1.81 0.71 -20.64
N GLU A 167 -2.65 1.74 -20.55
CA GLU A 167 -3.36 2.31 -21.70
C GLU A 167 -2.40 2.94 -22.71
N ALA A 168 -1.38 3.67 -22.23
CA ALA A 168 -0.31 4.20 -23.08
C ALA A 168 0.52 3.08 -23.76
N GLN A 169 0.85 2.00 -23.03
CA GLN A 169 1.52 0.81 -23.58
C GLN A 169 0.66 0.12 -24.66
N LEU A 170 -0.65 -0.01 -24.45
CA LEU A 170 -1.58 -0.58 -25.43
C LEU A 170 -1.71 0.32 -26.68
N ALA A 171 -1.74 1.63 -26.52
CA ALA A 171 -1.73 2.58 -27.65
C ALA A 171 -0.41 2.48 -28.45
N LEU A 172 0.73 2.41 -27.76
CA LEU A 172 2.05 2.22 -28.38
C LEU A 172 2.18 0.87 -29.09
N LYS A 173 1.63 -0.22 -28.50
CA LYS A 173 1.55 -1.53 -29.14
C LYS A 173 0.74 -1.46 -30.43
N LYS A 174 -0.49 -0.92 -30.39
CA LYS A 174 -1.34 -0.75 -31.58
C LYS A 174 -0.67 0.06 -32.69
N ARG A 175 0.06 1.14 -32.33
CA ARG A 175 0.84 1.93 -33.31
C ARG A 175 1.97 1.13 -33.96
N ARG A 176 2.69 0.29 -33.19
CA ARG A 176 3.72 -0.61 -33.72
C ARG A 176 3.13 -1.70 -34.63
N GLU A 177 1.99 -2.27 -34.25
CA GLU A 177 1.28 -3.26 -35.07
C GLU A 177 0.77 -2.63 -36.38
N ALA A 178 0.18 -1.43 -36.33
CA ALA A 178 -0.24 -0.71 -37.55
C ALA A 178 0.94 -0.40 -38.49
N ALA A 179 2.06 0.09 -37.96
CA ALA A 179 3.27 0.38 -38.75
C ALA A 179 3.90 -0.90 -39.33
N ARG A 180 3.89 -2.02 -38.59
CA ARG A 180 4.32 -3.33 -39.08
C ARG A 180 3.43 -3.80 -40.22
N ASN A 181 2.11 -3.79 -40.03
CA ASN A 181 1.15 -4.24 -41.04
C ASN A 181 1.23 -3.37 -42.32
N GLN A 182 1.48 -2.06 -42.18
CA GLN A 182 1.73 -1.16 -43.31
C GLN A 182 3.01 -1.55 -44.08
N LYS A 183 4.10 -1.89 -43.37
CA LYS A 183 5.33 -2.38 -44.02
C LYS A 183 5.11 -3.72 -44.70
N GLU A 184 4.53 -4.71 -44.01
CA GLU A 184 4.26 -6.05 -44.58
C GLU A 184 3.34 -5.97 -45.81
N ARG A 185 2.39 -5.03 -45.81
CA ARG A 185 1.57 -4.72 -46.99
C ARG A 185 2.40 -4.12 -48.14
N SER A 186 3.25 -3.14 -47.86
CA SER A 186 4.11 -2.51 -48.88
C SER A 186 5.15 -3.48 -49.45
N ASP A 187 5.70 -4.36 -48.61
CA ASP A 187 6.61 -5.44 -49.01
C ASP A 187 5.87 -6.44 -49.92
N TRP A 188 4.64 -6.82 -49.56
CA TRP A 188 3.77 -7.68 -50.40
C TRP A 188 3.43 -7.03 -51.75
N GLU A 189 2.99 -5.76 -51.74
CA GLU A 189 2.61 -5.03 -52.96
C GLU A 189 3.82 -4.95 -53.93
N ALA A 190 5.04 -4.68 -53.43
CA ALA A 190 6.26 -4.72 -54.23
C ALA A 190 6.60 -6.12 -54.79
N THR A 191 6.46 -7.20 -54.00
CA THR A 191 6.69 -8.56 -54.52
C THR A 191 5.66 -8.98 -55.56
N LEU A 192 4.43 -8.46 -55.49
CA LEU A 192 3.40 -8.69 -56.50
C LEU A 192 3.73 -7.97 -57.81
N GLU A 193 4.23 -6.74 -57.73
CA GLU A 193 4.75 -5.99 -58.89
C GLU A 193 5.92 -6.72 -59.56
N GLU A 194 6.92 -7.17 -58.80
CA GLU A 194 8.06 -7.96 -59.32
C GLU A 194 7.60 -9.24 -60.05
N ILE A 195 6.63 -9.97 -59.48
CA ILE A 195 6.04 -11.17 -60.12
C ILE A 195 5.28 -10.84 -61.41
N LEU A 196 4.63 -9.67 -61.48
CA LEU A 196 3.94 -9.21 -62.69
C LEU A 196 4.93 -8.76 -63.77
N GLU A 197 5.98 -8.03 -63.40
CA GLU A 197 7.07 -7.66 -64.31
C GLU A 197 7.78 -8.90 -64.87
N ALA A 198 8.14 -9.87 -64.03
CA ALA A 198 8.76 -11.12 -64.46
C ALA A 198 7.89 -11.88 -65.47
N LYS A 199 6.57 -11.97 -65.24
CA LYS A 199 5.61 -12.57 -66.19
C LYS A 199 5.50 -11.79 -67.50
N ASN A 200 5.52 -10.46 -67.44
CA ASN A 200 5.49 -9.61 -68.63
C ASN A 200 6.78 -9.78 -69.46
N GLN A 201 7.94 -9.85 -68.81
CA GLN A 201 9.23 -10.14 -69.47
C GLN A 201 9.26 -11.55 -70.06
N GLU A 202 8.77 -12.58 -69.35
CA GLU A 202 8.68 -13.94 -69.88
C GLU A 202 7.74 -14.02 -71.10
N ALA A 203 6.59 -13.34 -71.06
CA ALA A 203 5.67 -13.25 -72.19
C ALA A 203 6.31 -12.54 -73.40
N GLN A 204 7.03 -11.44 -73.21
CA GLN A 204 7.80 -10.77 -74.28
C GLN A 204 8.90 -11.68 -74.85
N ASN A 205 9.61 -12.41 -73.99
CA ASN A 205 10.64 -13.36 -74.41
C ASN A 205 10.09 -14.58 -75.17
N GLU A 206 8.90 -15.08 -74.82
CA GLU A 206 8.23 -16.13 -75.59
C GLU A 206 7.68 -15.59 -76.93
N VAL A 207 7.21 -14.34 -76.98
CA VAL A 207 6.84 -13.68 -78.25
C VAL A 207 8.06 -13.50 -79.17
N SER A 208 9.19 -13.00 -78.66
CA SER A 208 10.41 -12.84 -79.47
C SER A 208 10.97 -14.18 -79.95
N ARG A 209 10.97 -15.22 -79.10
CA ARG A 209 11.28 -16.60 -79.48
C ARG A 209 10.35 -17.14 -80.57
N ARG A 210 9.04 -16.83 -80.52
CA ARG A 210 8.07 -17.21 -81.56
C ARG A 210 8.31 -16.48 -82.89
N VAL A 211 8.71 -15.20 -82.85
CA VAL A 211 9.07 -14.43 -84.05
C VAL A 211 10.33 -15.03 -84.69
N ALA A 212 11.42 -15.20 -83.92
CA ALA A 212 12.65 -15.79 -84.42
C ALA A 212 12.47 -17.23 -84.97
N LYS A 213 11.60 -18.04 -84.35
CA LYS A 213 11.21 -19.37 -84.88
C LYS A 213 10.48 -19.27 -86.24
N LYS A 214 9.58 -18.29 -86.41
CA LYS A 214 8.89 -18.05 -87.69
C LYS A 214 9.83 -17.51 -88.77
N GLU A 215 10.79 -16.66 -88.42
CA GLU A 215 11.78 -16.11 -89.34
C GLU A 215 12.77 -17.18 -89.82
N THR A 216 13.31 -18.00 -88.92
CA THR A 216 14.15 -19.15 -89.27
C THR A 216 13.38 -20.19 -90.08
N GLN A 217 12.10 -20.46 -89.77
CA GLN A 217 11.24 -21.32 -90.60
C GLN A 217 11.04 -20.75 -92.02
N LYS A 218 10.74 -19.44 -92.16
CA LYS A 218 10.64 -18.78 -93.48
C LYS A 218 11.93 -18.92 -94.28
N TYR A 219 13.08 -18.65 -93.65
CA TYR A 219 14.39 -18.76 -94.30
C TYR A 219 14.69 -20.20 -94.74
N GLN A 220 14.37 -21.20 -93.91
CA GLN A 220 14.50 -22.62 -94.28
C GLN A 220 13.62 -23.00 -95.48
N LEU A 221 12.35 -22.57 -95.49
CA LEU A 221 11.46 -22.78 -96.63
C LEU A 221 11.97 -22.12 -97.91
N GLU A 222 12.53 -20.90 -97.80
CA GLU A 222 13.14 -20.21 -98.94
C GLU A 222 14.39 -20.93 -99.46
N GLN A 223 15.25 -21.46 -98.57
CA GLN A 223 16.41 -22.28 -98.96
C GLN A 223 15.99 -23.59 -99.64
N VAL A 224 14.92 -24.25 -99.18
CA VAL A 224 14.35 -25.43 -99.85
C VAL A 224 13.80 -25.07 -101.22
N ALA A 225 13.03 -23.98 -101.34
CA ALA A 225 12.51 -23.51 -102.63
C ALA A 225 13.64 -23.15 -103.63
N ARG A 226 14.70 -22.47 -103.16
CA ARG A 226 15.90 -22.14 -103.94
C ARG A 226 16.69 -23.38 -104.39
N LYS A 227 16.71 -24.45 -103.60
CA LYS A 227 17.27 -25.76 -104.02
C LYS A 227 16.40 -26.43 -105.06
N TYR A 228 15.11 -26.60 -104.75
CA TYR A 228 14.15 -27.26 -105.61
C TYR A 228 14.06 -26.60 -107.01
N ALA A 229 14.08 -25.27 -107.07
CA ALA A 229 14.12 -24.53 -108.34
C ALA A 229 15.42 -24.75 -109.16
N LYS A 230 16.57 -24.95 -108.50
CA LYS A 230 17.82 -25.30 -109.18
C LYS A 230 17.85 -26.75 -109.66
N GLU A 231 17.37 -27.67 -108.83
CA GLU A 231 17.26 -29.09 -109.14
C GLU A 231 16.27 -29.30 -110.31
N HIS A 232 15.11 -28.63 -110.29
CA HIS A 232 14.16 -28.66 -111.40
C HIS A 232 14.68 -27.97 -112.67
N GLY A 233 15.32 -26.80 -112.56
CA GLY A 233 15.93 -26.14 -113.72
C GLY A 233 16.97 -27.03 -114.41
N PHE A 234 17.86 -27.67 -113.64
CA PHE A 234 18.85 -28.60 -114.17
C PHE A 234 18.20 -29.82 -114.85
N ILE A 235 17.13 -30.38 -114.26
CA ILE A 235 16.37 -31.50 -114.84
C ILE A 235 15.60 -31.08 -116.11
N GLU A 236 15.13 -29.83 -116.21
CA GLU A 236 14.52 -29.31 -117.44
C GLU A 236 15.58 -29.05 -118.52
N ASP A 237 16.73 -28.49 -118.16
CA ASP A 237 17.87 -28.31 -119.07
C ASP A 237 18.39 -29.65 -119.61
N GLU A 238 18.58 -30.66 -118.76
CA GLU A 238 18.96 -32.03 -119.18
C GLU A 238 17.94 -32.59 -120.18
N LYS A 239 16.63 -32.56 -119.85
CA LYS A 239 15.55 -33.03 -120.75
C LYS A 239 15.51 -32.27 -122.08
N ASN A 240 15.78 -30.97 -122.07
CA ASN A 240 15.84 -30.16 -123.29
C ASN A 240 17.03 -30.61 -124.17
N THR A 241 18.19 -30.89 -123.58
CA THR A 241 19.33 -31.43 -124.33
C THR A 241 19.10 -32.87 -124.84
N GLU A 242 18.44 -33.74 -124.06
CA GLU A 242 18.04 -35.08 -124.52
C GLU A 242 17.05 -34.99 -125.68
N ALA A 243 16.05 -34.11 -125.61
CA ALA A 243 15.09 -33.89 -126.68
C ALA A 243 15.76 -33.36 -127.96
N GLU A 244 16.72 -32.44 -127.84
CA GLU A 244 17.53 -31.98 -128.97
C GLU A 244 18.36 -33.09 -129.62
N LEU A 245 18.93 -34.00 -128.82
CA LEU A 245 19.69 -35.15 -129.32
C LEU A 245 18.77 -36.13 -130.06
N ILE A 246 17.62 -36.49 -129.47
CA ILE A 246 16.62 -37.36 -130.10
C ILE A 246 16.14 -36.78 -131.45
N VAL A 247 15.96 -35.45 -131.55
CA VAL A 247 15.61 -34.79 -132.82
C VAL A 247 16.74 -34.88 -133.86
N LYS A 248 18.01 -34.76 -133.44
CA LYS A 248 19.17 -34.91 -134.33
C LYS A 248 19.26 -36.35 -134.84
N ASP A 249 19.21 -37.35 -133.95
CA ASP A 249 19.26 -38.78 -134.27
C ASP A 249 18.13 -39.20 -135.21
N LEU A 250 16.89 -38.75 -134.95
CA LEU A 250 15.75 -38.97 -135.84
C LEU A 250 15.99 -38.38 -137.24
N SER A 251 16.62 -37.21 -137.34
CA SER A 251 16.96 -36.59 -138.63
C SER A 251 18.00 -37.40 -139.40
N GLU A 252 18.93 -38.07 -138.72
CA GLU A 252 19.98 -38.88 -139.35
C GLU A 252 19.45 -40.24 -139.77
N TYR A 253 18.62 -40.87 -138.94
CA TYR A 253 17.88 -42.08 -139.29
C TYR A 253 17.04 -41.90 -140.57
N HIS A 254 16.33 -40.77 -140.72
CA HIS A 254 15.56 -40.49 -141.92
C HIS A 254 16.45 -40.33 -143.16
N LYS A 255 17.60 -39.63 -143.06
CA LYS A 255 18.57 -39.50 -144.16
C LYS A 255 19.12 -40.87 -144.58
N GLU A 256 19.54 -41.70 -143.62
CA GLU A 256 19.98 -43.07 -143.92
C GLU A 256 18.88 -43.90 -144.60
N HIS A 257 17.64 -43.77 -144.14
CA HIS A 257 16.54 -44.57 -144.64
C HIS A 257 16.15 -44.21 -146.08
N GLU A 258 16.20 -42.93 -146.48
CA GLU A 258 16.07 -42.53 -147.89
C GLU A 258 17.23 -43.05 -148.74
N MET A 259 18.49 -42.91 -148.29
CA MET A 259 19.65 -43.48 -148.99
C MET A 259 19.52 -45.00 -149.19
N LYS A 260 18.98 -45.72 -148.19
CA LYS A 260 18.69 -47.16 -148.26
C LYS A 260 17.55 -47.47 -149.24
N LYS A 261 16.49 -46.65 -149.32
CA LYS A 261 15.44 -46.77 -150.35
C LYS A 261 16.01 -46.61 -151.77
N GLU A 262 16.86 -45.61 -152.01
CA GLU A 262 17.47 -45.37 -153.32
C GLU A 262 18.34 -46.56 -153.75
N GLN A 263 19.17 -47.09 -152.86
CA GLN A 263 19.95 -48.31 -153.13
C GLN A 263 19.05 -49.52 -153.46
N VAL A 264 17.91 -49.66 -152.77
CA VAL A 264 16.92 -50.71 -153.08
C VAL A 264 16.23 -50.46 -154.43
N ALA A 265 15.96 -49.21 -154.82
CA ALA A 265 15.41 -48.87 -156.13
C ALA A 265 16.39 -49.19 -157.27
N GLN A 266 17.67 -48.83 -157.12
CA GLN A 266 18.72 -49.19 -158.08
C GLN A 266 18.93 -50.71 -158.18
N LYS A 267 18.89 -51.43 -157.05
CA LYS A 267 18.91 -52.90 -157.02
C LYS A 267 17.68 -53.50 -157.73
N LYS A 268 16.48 -52.96 -157.50
CA LYS A 268 15.25 -53.40 -158.20
C LYS A 268 15.32 -53.19 -159.71
N LEU A 269 15.95 -52.11 -160.19
CA LEU A 269 16.16 -51.90 -161.63
C LEU A 269 17.07 -53.00 -162.22
N ARG A 270 18.27 -53.19 -161.66
CA ARG A 270 19.20 -54.25 -162.09
C ARG A 270 18.58 -55.66 -162.01
N MET A 271 17.77 -55.91 -160.99
CA MET A 271 17.03 -57.17 -160.83
C MET A 271 15.89 -57.35 -161.85
N LYS A 272 15.33 -56.26 -162.40
CA LYS A 272 14.34 -56.33 -163.48
C LYS A 272 15.00 -56.75 -164.79
N ASP A 273 16.18 -56.20 -165.07
CA ASP A 273 16.96 -56.51 -166.27
C ASP A 273 17.45 -57.97 -166.25
N SER A 274 17.98 -58.43 -165.11
CA SER A 274 18.37 -59.85 -164.94
C SER A 274 17.18 -60.80 -164.89
N TYR A 275 16.01 -60.36 -164.40
CA TYR A 275 14.79 -61.16 -164.42
C TYR A 275 14.26 -61.40 -165.83
N PHE A 276 14.38 -60.44 -166.75
CA PHE A 276 14.03 -60.67 -168.16
C PHE A 276 14.96 -61.71 -168.80
N ALA A 277 16.27 -61.62 -168.58
CA ALA A 277 17.22 -62.65 -169.03
C ALA A 277 16.91 -64.04 -168.43
N HIS A 278 16.66 -64.12 -167.12
CA HIS A 278 16.25 -65.37 -166.47
C HIS A 278 14.84 -65.85 -166.88
N LEU A 279 13.96 -65.04 -167.46
CA LEU A 279 12.69 -65.53 -168.03
C LEU A 279 12.90 -66.29 -169.34
N GLU A 280 13.84 -65.86 -170.18
CA GLU A 280 14.28 -66.62 -171.36
C GLU A 280 14.95 -67.95 -170.96
N GLU A 281 15.61 -67.96 -169.81
CA GLU A 281 16.31 -69.13 -169.27
C GLU A 281 15.39 -70.09 -168.48
N LYS A 282 14.44 -69.58 -167.68
CA LYS A 282 13.53 -70.40 -166.88
C LYS A 282 12.53 -71.17 -167.75
N LYS A 283 12.22 -70.68 -168.95
CA LYS A 283 11.56 -71.45 -170.04
C LYS A 283 12.30 -72.76 -170.37
N LYS A 284 13.61 -72.85 -170.11
CA LYS A 284 14.45 -74.04 -170.32
C LYS A 284 14.43 -74.97 -169.09
N LEU A 285 14.25 -74.44 -167.87
CA LEU A 285 14.40 -75.16 -166.60
C LEU A 285 13.12 -75.78 -166.01
N VAL A 286 11.93 -75.21 -166.22
CA VAL A 286 10.66 -75.73 -165.63
C VAL A 286 10.32 -77.17 -166.07
N LYS A 287 11.03 -77.70 -167.08
CA LYS A 287 10.97 -79.10 -167.51
C LYS A 287 11.56 -80.13 -166.51
N ARG A 288 12.04 -79.75 -165.31
CA ARG A 288 12.91 -80.62 -164.47
C ARG A 288 12.47 -81.02 -163.05
N ALA A 289 11.51 -80.36 -162.37
CA ALA A 289 11.35 -80.53 -160.91
C ALA A 289 9.87 -80.61 -160.45
N LYS A 290 9.44 -81.76 -159.91
CA LYS A 290 8.13 -82.04 -159.28
C LYS A 290 8.23 -83.14 -158.17
N ASP A 291 8.92 -82.90 -157.04
CA ASP A 291 9.68 -84.00 -156.36
C ASP A 291 9.60 -84.28 -154.82
N ILE A 292 9.27 -83.35 -153.87
CA ILE A 292 9.99 -83.32 -152.54
C ILE A 292 9.32 -83.83 -151.21
N GLU A 293 8.63 -83.00 -150.39
CA GLU A 293 8.94 -82.87 -148.91
C GLU A 293 7.80 -83.09 -147.86
N GLU A 294 8.11 -83.60 -146.64
CA GLU A 294 7.21 -83.79 -145.44
C GLU A 294 7.96 -83.69 -144.07
N ALA A 295 7.26 -83.65 -142.89
CA ALA A 295 7.85 -83.45 -141.52
C ALA A 295 6.98 -83.96 -140.31
N GLU A 296 7.53 -83.99 -139.06
CA GLU A 296 6.89 -84.53 -137.81
C GLU A 296 7.42 -83.93 -136.46
N THR A 297 6.67 -83.95 -135.32
CA THR A 297 7.15 -83.60 -133.92
C THR A 297 6.16 -83.92 -132.74
N ARG A 298 6.64 -84.20 -131.48
CA ARG A 298 5.78 -84.42 -130.25
C ARG A 298 6.48 -84.37 -128.84
N GLU A 299 5.65 -84.40 -127.77
CA GLU A 299 5.84 -84.95 -126.38
C GLU A 299 6.39 -84.15 -125.13
N VAL A 300 6.12 -84.73 -123.92
CA VAL A 300 6.70 -84.54 -122.55
C VAL A 300 6.03 -83.54 -121.54
N GLN A 301 5.84 -83.93 -120.24
CA GLN A 301 5.40 -83.07 -119.10
C GLN A 301 5.45 -83.72 -117.65
N ILE A 302 4.95 -82.99 -116.61
CA ILE A 302 4.53 -83.38 -115.21
C ILE A 302 5.56 -83.39 -114.03
N PHE A 303 5.25 -82.68 -112.91
CA PHE A 303 5.80 -82.88 -111.52
C PHE A 303 4.99 -82.14 -110.40
N ARG A 304 5.20 -82.37 -109.06
CA ARG A 304 4.68 -81.47 -107.96
C ARG A 304 5.45 -81.34 -106.59
N ASP A 305 4.85 -81.68 -105.42
CA ASP A 305 4.96 -80.92 -104.12
C ASP A 305 4.67 -81.75 -102.82
N TYR A 306 4.78 -81.21 -101.58
CA TYR A 306 4.69 -81.99 -100.30
C TYR A 306 4.05 -81.38 -98.98
N LYS A 307 4.82 -80.83 -97.99
CA LYS A 307 4.54 -80.97 -96.50
C LYS A 307 4.55 -79.74 -95.54
N LEU A 308 3.76 -79.80 -94.44
CA LEU A 308 3.74 -78.92 -93.21
C LEU A 308 2.91 -79.60 -92.05
N ARG A 309 3.27 -79.55 -90.72
CA ARG A 309 2.45 -80.22 -89.64
C ARG A 309 2.39 -79.82 -88.11
N VAL A 310 3.33 -79.13 -87.43
CA VAL A 310 3.79 -79.62 -86.08
C VAL A 310 3.36 -78.90 -84.74
N ASP A 311 2.99 -77.62 -84.67
CA ASP A 311 3.40 -76.74 -83.54
C ASP A 311 2.54 -76.55 -82.22
N ALA A 312 1.57 -77.40 -81.87
CA ALA A 312 0.40 -76.95 -81.04
C ALA A 312 0.43 -76.92 -79.47
N ILE A 313 1.41 -77.47 -78.72
CA ILE A 313 1.12 -78.11 -77.40
C ILE A 313 1.37 -77.32 -76.06
N LYS A 314 1.97 -76.11 -76.03
CA LYS A 314 2.78 -75.65 -74.85
C LYS A 314 2.16 -74.80 -73.68
N LYS A 315 0.83 -74.67 -73.45
CA LYS A 315 0.27 -73.47 -72.75
C LYS A 315 -0.36 -73.51 -71.33
N GLU A 316 -0.41 -74.62 -70.57
CA GLU A 316 -1.45 -74.79 -69.53
C GLU A 316 -1.09 -74.62 -68.03
N LYS A 317 0.18 -74.49 -67.62
CA LYS A 317 0.63 -75.00 -66.29
C LYS A 317 0.75 -74.04 -65.08
N LEU A 318 0.16 -72.83 -65.08
CA LEU A 318 0.61 -71.73 -64.18
C LEU A 318 -0.46 -71.05 -63.27
N ARG A 319 -1.40 -71.78 -62.64
CA ARG A 319 -2.55 -71.15 -61.93
C ARG A 319 -2.81 -71.58 -60.45
N SER A 320 -1.96 -72.35 -59.80
CA SER A 320 -2.40 -73.20 -58.67
C SER A 320 -1.84 -72.91 -57.26
N GLU A 321 -1.02 -71.88 -57.01
CA GLU A 321 -0.16 -71.88 -55.80
C GLU A 321 -0.72 -71.25 -54.51
N TRP A 322 -0.93 -69.93 -54.41
CA TRP A 322 -1.03 -69.27 -53.10
C TRP A 322 -2.27 -68.41 -52.80
N ALA A 323 -3.24 -69.08 -52.17
CA ALA A 323 -4.16 -68.48 -51.20
C ALA A 323 -3.96 -69.19 -49.84
N ARG A 324 -3.08 -68.65 -48.96
CA ARG A 324 -2.71 -69.31 -47.68
C ARG A 324 -2.58 -68.42 -46.43
N ASP A 325 -2.30 -67.12 -46.55
CA ASP A 325 -1.80 -66.32 -45.40
C ASP A 325 -2.82 -65.34 -44.80
N GLU A 326 -3.92 -65.84 -44.23
CA GLU A 326 -4.98 -65.01 -43.60
C GLU A 326 -5.41 -65.52 -42.20
N ALA A 327 -4.47 -65.92 -41.33
CA ALA A 327 -4.78 -66.71 -40.13
C ALA A 327 -4.07 -66.31 -38.80
N LYS A 328 -3.82 -65.02 -38.53
CA LYS A 328 -3.29 -64.55 -37.23
C LYS A 328 -3.95 -63.27 -36.69
N THR A 329 -5.25 -63.34 -36.39
CA THR A 329 -5.97 -62.27 -35.70
C THR A 329 -5.97 -62.44 -34.17
N LYS A 330 -6.19 -61.33 -33.44
CA LYS A 330 -6.60 -61.23 -32.02
C LYS A 330 -5.65 -61.75 -30.94
N ARG A 331 -5.15 -60.82 -30.10
CA ARG A 331 -4.81 -61.07 -28.69
C ARG A 331 -4.86 -59.79 -27.83
N ASN A 332 -6.09 -59.42 -27.47
CA ASN A 332 -6.46 -58.58 -26.32
C ASN A 332 -6.12 -57.08 -26.42
N GLU A 333 -6.88 -56.10 -25.92
CA GLU A 333 -7.81 -56.03 -24.76
C GLU A 333 -7.14 -55.87 -23.37
N GLU A 334 -6.14 -54.97 -23.24
CA GLU A 334 -5.46 -54.75 -21.94
C GLU A 334 -5.21 -53.29 -21.52
N HIS A 335 -5.51 -52.27 -22.34
CA HIS A 335 -5.05 -50.88 -22.09
C HIS A 335 -6.14 -49.87 -21.62
N PHE A 336 -7.43 -50.23 -21.56
CA PHE A 336 -8.50 -49.21 -21.58
C PHE A 336 -9.10 -48.75 -20.23
N LEU A 337 -8.78 -49.36 -19.08
CA LEU A 337 -9.70 -49.30 -17.92
C LEU A 337 -9.10 -49.19 -16.49
N LYS A 338 -7.98 -48.49 -16.25
CA LYS A 338 -7.43 -48.41 -14.86
C LYS A 338 -6.60 -47.19 -14.38
N ILE A 339 -6.72 -45.98 -14.95
CA ILE A 339 -5.93 -44.81 -14.50
C ILE A 339 -6.77 -43.51 -14.34
N LYS A 340 -7.69 -43.43 -13.36
CA LYS A 340 -8.32 -42.16 -12.89
C LYS A 340 -8.76 -42.16 -11.40
N ALA A 341 -8.03 -41.43 -10.53
CA ALA A 341 -8.39 -40.85 -9.20
C ALA A 341 -8.73 -41.77 -7.97
N GLU A 342 -8.68 -41.41 -6.64
CA GLU A 342 -7.88 -40.52 -5.71
C GLU A 342 -8.42 -40.64 -4.20
N THR A 343 -7.71 -40.24 -3.10
CA THR A 343 -7.83 -40.55 -1.60
C THR A 343 -9.00 -39.95 -0.71
N GLU A 344 -9.27 -40.17 0.63
CA GLU A 344 -8.67 -40.77 1.92
C GLU A 344 -9.80 -41.26 2.97
N GLY A 345 -9.79 -41.61 4.31
CA GLY A 345 -9.00 -41.53 5.61
C GLY A 345 -9.62 -42.22 6.94
N ALA A 346 -9.45 -41.77 8.24
CA ALA A 346 -9.77 -42.54 9.54
C ALA A 346 -10.14 -41.80 10.95
N ASN A 347 -10.33 -42.54 12.11
CA ASN A 347 -10.46 -42.21 13.62
C ASN A 347 -11.83 -41.95 14.42
N ASP A 348 -12.12 -42.46 15.68
CA ASP A 348 -13.44 -42.33 16.45
C ASP A 348 -13.48 -42.23 18.05
N ALA A 349 -14.67 -42.18 18.76
CA ALA A 349 -14.91 -41.88 20.23
C ALA A 349 -16.39 -42.10 20.76
N GLN A 350 -16.88 -42.18 22.06
CA GLN A 350 -16.50 -42.51 23.49
C GLN A 350 -17.80 -42.78 24.42
N PHE A 351 -17.75 -43.11 25.75
CA PHE A 351 -18.94 -43.41 26.69
C PHE A 351 -18.66 -43.43 28.27
N LYS A 352 -19.57 -43.82 29.24
CA LYS A 352 -19.39 -44.74 30.47
C LYS A 352 -20.54 -45.04 31.53
N LYS A 353 -20.44 -44.65 32.85
CA LYS A 353 -21.00 -45.32 34.11
C LYS A 353 -21.48 -44.34 35.27
N MET A 354 -21.38 -44.66 36.60
CA MET A 354 -22.36 -44.36 37.72
C MET A 354 -21.94 -44.68 39.24
N ARG A 355 -22.54 -44.01 40.30
CA ARG A 355 -23.09 -44.52 41.67
C ARG A 355 -22.42 -44.35 43.11
N ASP A 356 -23.18 -44.19 44.27
CA ASP A 356 -22.85 -44.35 45.78
C ASP A 356 -24.03 -44.29 46.91
N GLN A 357 -23.87 -44.75 48.23
CA GLN A 357 -24.49 -44.33 49.62
C GLN A 357 -25.09 -45.32 50.79
N LYS A 358 -24.99 -44.93 52.14
CA LYS A 358 -25.90 -45.02 53.43
C LYS A 358 -25.92 -46.08 54.67
N MET A 359 -26.23 -45.64 55.97
CA MET A 359 -27.00 -46.25 57.20
C MET A 359 -26.47 -46.18 58.73
N ALA A 360 -27.31 -46.01 59.83
CA ALA A 360 -27.03 -46.16 61.36
C ALA A 360 -28.20 -45.89 62.43
N GLU A 361 -28.21 -46.34 63.76
CA GLU A 361 -29.28 -46.09 64.85
C GLU A 361 -29.07 -46.51 66.43
N GLN A 362 -29.90 -46.03 67.43
CA GLN A 362 -30.38 -46.49 68.86
C GLN A 362 -29.68 -46.26 70.31
N GLU A 363 -30.44 -46.18 71.48
CA GLU A 363 -29.97 -46.12 72.97
C GLU A 363 -31.00 -46.11 74.24
N ALA A 364 -30.52 -46.26 75.53
CA ALA A 364 -30.84 -45.70 76.94
C ALA A 364 -32.00 -46.14 77.96
N LYS A 365 -31.86 -46.15 79.35
CA LYS A 365 -32.90 -46.26 80.52
C LYS A 365 -32.40 -46.25 82.05
N ILE A 366 -33.29 -46.17 83.13
CA ILE A 366 -33.22 -46.59 84.65
C ILE A 366 -33.33 -45.53 85.86
N GLU A 367 -33.87 -45.84 87.10
CA GLU A 367 -34.01 -44.96 88.37
C GLU A 367 -34.43 -45.63 89.80
N ALA A 368 -34.27 -44.92 90.99
CA ALA A 368 -35.11 -44.74 92.26
C ALA A 368 -34.88 -45.37 93.72
N LYS A 369 -34.96 -44.59 94.88
CA LYS A 369 -35.18 -44.99 96.36
C LYS A 369 -35.17 -43.91 97.54
N GLU A 370 -35.79 -44.12 98.76
CA GLU A 370 -35.67 -43.30 100.06
C GLU A 370 -36.32 -43.91 101.39
N ARG A 371 -36.09 -43.37 102.65
CA ARG A 371 -37.00 -43.18 103.88
C ARG A 371 -36.56 -43.52 105.36
N LYS A 372 -36.54 -42.55 106.33
CA LYS A 372 -36.69 -42.67 107.87
C LYS A 372 -36.58 -41.32 108.70
N ARG A 373 -36.93 -41.24 110.04
CA ARG A 373 -36.55 -40.22 111.15
C ARG A 373 -37.45 -40.25 112.47
N ARG A 374 -37.01 -39.80 113.70
CA ARG A 374 -37.87 -39.20 114.83
C ARG A 374 -37.29 -38.33 116.03
N GLN A 375 -37.19 -38.79 117.31
CA GLN A 375 -37.65 -38.05 118.58
C GLN A 375 -36.78 -38.05 119.89
N ASN A 376 -36.90 -37.01 120.77
CA ASN A 376 -36.61 -36.88 122.26
C ASN A 376 -36.96 -35.43 122.72
N LEU A 377 -37.94 -35.15 123.62
CA LEU A 377 -38.78 -33.92 123.38
C LEU A 377 -39.21 -32.90 124.47
N LEU A 378 -39.19 -33.13 125.80
CA LEU A 378 -39.89 -32.22 126.76
C LEU A 378 -39.02 -31.35 127.70
N ASP A 379 -38.09 -31.88 128.51
CA ASP A 379 -37.26 -31.03 129.40
C ASP A 379 -36.26 -30.14 128.63
N THR A 380 -36.04 -30.49 127.37
CA THR A 380 -35.52 -29.60 126.33
C THR A 380 -36.26 -28.25 126.31
N LEU A 381 -37.58 -28.19 126.47
CA LEU A 381 -38.41 -27.00 126.22
C LEU A 381 -38.16 -25.83 127.19
N ALA A 382 -37.79 -26.07 128.45
CA ALA A 382 -37.66 -24.99 129.45
C ALA A 382 -36.27 -24.33 129.42
N SER A 383 -35.22 -25.15 129.31
CA SER A 383 -33.87 -24.64 128.99
C SER A 383 -33.84 -24.02 127.59
N GLN A 384 -34.60 -24.58 126.64
CA GLN A 384 -34.94 -23.89 125.40
C GLN A 384 -35.61 -22.55 125.67
N GLN A 385 -36.73 -22.39 126.40
CA GLN A 385 -37.42 -21.07 126.49
C GLN A 385 -36.54 -19.86 126.86
N ALA A 386 -35.52 -20.00 127.71
CA ALA A 386 -34.56 -18.93 127.98
C ALA A 386 -33.51 -18.77 126.85
N LEU A 387 -32.90 -19.88 126.43
CA LEU A 387 -31.97 -19.95 125.30
C LEU A 387 -32.64 -19.49 123.98
N MET A 388 -33.95 -19.66 123.86
CA MET A 388 -34.82 -19.31 122.74
C MET A 388 -35.10 -17.82 122.72
N LYS A 389 -35.13 -17.12 123.86
CA LYS A 389 -35.20 -15.65 123.86
C LYS A 389 -33.87 -15.03 123.45
N GLN A 390 -32.76 -15.57 123.95
CA GLN A 390 -31.43 -15.16 123.46
C GLN A 390 -31.28 -15.49 121.98
N HIS A 391 -31.60 -16.72 121.55
CA HIS A 391 -31.68 -17.09 120.14
C HIS A 391 -32.76 -16.31 119.35
N GLU A 392 -33.81 -15.75 119.95
CA GLU A 392 -34.81 -14.93 119.24
C GLU A 392 -34.24 -13.54 118.96
N ASP A 393 -33.50 -12.94 119.89
CA ASP A 393 -32.86 -11.64 119.70
C ASP A 393 -31.57 -11.75 118.87
N GLU A 394 -30.77 -12.81 119.08
CA GLU A 394 -29.70 -13.22 118.15
C GLU A 394 -30.26 -13.54 116.77
N ARG A 395 -31.40 -14.24 116.64
CA ARG A 395 -32.06 -14.44 115.34
C ARG A 395 -32.59 -13.15 114.75
N LYS A 396 -33.08 -12.18 115.52
CA LYS A 396 -33.47 -10.88 114.97
C LYS A 396 -32.26 -10.16 114.40
N GLN A 397 -31.13 -10.16 115.13
CA GLN A 397 -29.87 -9.59 114.62
C GLN A 397 -29.36 -10.35 113.39
N GLN A 398 -29.35 -11.69 113.42
CA GLN A 398 -29.00 -12.53 112.28
C GLN A 398 -29.95 -12.31 111.09
N LEU A 399 -31.25 -12.17 111.30
CA LEU A 399 -32.23 -11.90 110.23
C LEU A 399 -32.11 -10.47 109.69
N ASP A 400 -31.81 -9.49 110.53
CA ASP A 400 -31.57 -8.10 110.11
C ASP A 400 -30.24 -7.99 109.34
N ASP A 401 -29.21 -8.75 109.73
CA ASP A 401 -27.93 -8.81 109.03
C ASP A 401 -27.99 -9.68 107.76
N GLU A 402 -28.70 -10.82 107.77
CA GLU A 402 -29.07 -11.59 106.57
C GLU A 402 -29.90 -10.74 105.60
N LEU A 403 -30.80 -9.88 106.10
CA LEU A 403 -31.60 -8.97 105.29
C LEU A 403 -30.74 -7.84 104.71
N LYS A 404 -29.79 -7.28 105.47
CA LYS A 404 -28.79 -6.33 104.94
C LYS A 404 -27.94 -6.99 103.86
N GLU A 405 -27.37 -8.17 104.14
CA GLU A 405 -26.61 -8.96 103.17
C GLU A 405 -27.44 -9.29 101.91
N GLN A 406 -28.73 -9.62 102.05
CA GLN A 406 -29.61 -9.86 100.91
C GLN A 406 -29.88 -8.58 100.12
N LEU A 407 -30.14 -7.45 100.79
CA LEU A 407 -30.33 -6.15 100.14
C LEU A 407 -29.07 -5.65 99.44
N GLU A 408 -27.89 -5.91 100.01
CA GLU A 408 -26.59 -5.65 99.40
C GLU A 408 -26.38 -6.55 98.18
N LYS A 409 -26.61 -7.87 98.27
CA LYS A 409 -26.56 -8.79 97.13
C LYS A 409 -27.55 -8.41 96.03
N PHE A 410 -28.77 -8.00 96.36
CA PHE A 410 -29.74 -7.49 95.39
C PHE A 410 -29.32 -6.14 94.76
N ALA A 411 -28.56 -5.31 95.48
CA ALA A 411 -27.98 -4.09 94.93
C ALA A 411 -26.78 -4.40 94.02
N GLU A 412 -25.93 -5.35 94.39
CA GLU A 412 -24.83 -5.85 93.56
C GLU A 412 -25.33 -6.51 92.27
N ASP A 413 -26.34 -7.39 92.34
CA ASP A 413 -27.00 -7.99 91.18
C ASP A 413 -27.63 -6.91 90.28
N ARG A 414 -28.27 -5.89 90.86
CA ARG A 414 -28.81 -4.75 90.09
C ARG A 414 -27.70 -3.98 89.39
N ASN A 415 -26.63 -3.62 90.11
CA ASN A 415 -25.47 -2.92 89.55
C ASN A 415 -24.78 -3.75 88.46
N TRP A 416 -24.73 -5.08 88.61
CA TRP A 416 -24.20 -6.01 87.62
C TRP A 416 -25.09 -6.08 86.36
N HIS A 417 -26.41 -6.18 86.52
CA HIS A 417 -27.38 -6.16 85.42
C HIS A 417 -27.36 -4.82 84.67
N GLU A 418 -27.32 -3.69 85.38
CA GLU A 418 -27.17 -2.36 84.78
C GLU A 418 -25.84 -2.23 84.04
N GLY A 419 -24.75 -2.77 84.61
CA GLY A 419 -23.42 -2.85 83.98
C GLY A 419 -23.38 -3.68 82.70
N GLU A 420 -23.97 -4.88 82.67
CA GLU A 420 -24.08 -5.67 81.44
C GLU A 420 -25.06 -5.07 80.43
N CYS A 421 -26.14 -4.40 80.87
CA CYS A 421 -27.00 -3.61 79.97
C CYS A 421 -26.23 -2.47 79.31
N ALA A 422 -25.44 -1.71 80.07
CA ALA A 422 -24.57 -0.65 79.54
C ALA A 422 -23.53 -1.21 78.55
N ARG A 423 -22.83 -2.29 78.91
CA ARG A 423 -21.88 -2.98 78.02
C ARG A 423 -22.57 -3.51 76.75
N ALA A 424 -23.79 -4.04 76.85
CA ALA A 424 -24.58 -4.48 75.71
C ALA A 424 -25.01 -3.31 74.81
N GLU A 425 -25.35 -2.15 75.39
CA GLU A 425 -25.57 -0.93 74.61
C GLU A 425 -24.31 -0.43 73.91
N GLU A 426 -23.15 -0.44 74.57
CA GLU A 426 -21.88 -0.05 73.95
C GLU A 426 -21.52 -0.99 72.78
N ARG A 427 -21.65 -2.30 72.97
CA ARG A 427 -21.53 -3.31 71.90
C ARG A 427 -22.47 -2.99 70.73
N ARG A 428 -23.74 -2.65 71.00
CA ARG A 428 -24.73 -2.23 69.97
C ARG A 428 -24.36 -0.91 69.29
N LYS A 429 -23.89 0.10 70.04
CA LYS A 429 -23.44 1.42 69.55
C LYS A 429 -22.20 1.26 68.65
N ALA A 430 -21.25 0.39 69.02
CA ALA A 430 -20.09 0.04 68.20
C ALA A 430 -20.49 -0.72 66.92
N ALA A 431 -21.36 -1.72 67.01
CA ALA A 431 -21.86 -2.47 65.86
C ALA A 431 -22.59 -1.56 64.84
N ARG A 432 -23.36 -0.57 65.31
CA ARG A 432 -23.97 0.46 64.44
C ARG A 432 -22.91 1.29 63.72
N LYS A 433 -21.89 1.80 64.41
CA LYS A 433 -20.77 2.54 63.79
C LYS A 433 -20.07 1.73 62.69
N VAL A 434 -19.81 0.44 62.92
CA VAL A 434 -19.20 -0.46 61.91
C VAL A 434 -20.15 -0.69 60.73
N LEU A 435 -21.45 -0.89 60.98
CA LEU A 435 -22.45 -1.03 59.92
C LEU A 435 -22.56 0.24 59.05
N ASP A 436 -22.55 1.42 59.66
CA ASP A 436 -22.68 2.69 58.94
C ASP A 436 -21.40 3.02 58.16
N PHE A 437 -20.21 2.77 58.73
CA PHE A 437 -18.95 2.81 57.98
C PHE A 437 -18.97 1.85 56.77
N ASN A 438 -19.46 0.62 56.94
CA ASN A 438 -19.56 -0.35 55.84
C ASN A 438 -20.57 0.10 54.77
N LYS A 439 -21.68 0.77 55.13
CA LYS A 439 -22.59 1.40 54.16
C LYS A 439 -21.88 2.50 53.38
N ASP A 440 -21.08 3.34 54.03
CA ASP A 440 -20.41 4.46 53.37
C ASP A 440 -19.25 4.01 52.49
N VAL A 441 -18.52 2.95 52.88
CA VAL A 441 -17.58 2.24 52.00
C VAL A 441 -18.30 1.64 50.79
N ALA A 442 -19.48 1.04 50.96
CA ALA A 442 -20.27 0.50 49.85
C ALA A 442 -20.78 1.59 48.90
N LYS A 443 -21.29 2.72 49.43
CA LYS A 443 -21.64 3.91 48.63
C LYS A 443 -20.43 4.41 47.85
N SER A 444 -19.28 4.56 48.51
CA SER A 444 -18.04 5.06 47.90
C SER A 444 -17.57 4.17 46.74
N LYS A 445 -17.64 2.84 46.89
CA LYS A 445 -17.39 1.89 45.78
C LYS A 445 -18.35 2.09 44.61
N VAL A 446 -19.66 2.15 44.86
CA VAL A 446 -20.68 2.36 43.80
C VAL A 446 -20.51 3.73 43.12
N HIS A 447 -20.11 4.79 43.84
CA HIS A 447 -19.77 6.08 43.25
C HIS A 447 -18.49 6.02 42.40
N GLY A 448 -17.46 5.30 42.85
CA GLY A 448 -16.24 5.05 42.07
C GLY A 448 -16.49 4.25 40.80
N GLU A 449 -17.28 3.18 40.88
CA GLU A 449 -17.69 2.37 39.71
C GLU A 449 -18.48 3.19 38.69
N LYS A 450 -19.37 4.08 39.14
CA LYS A 450 -20.09 5.04 38.26
C LYS A 450 -19.14 6.05 37.63
N ALA A 451 -18.26 6.68 38.41
CA ALA A 451 -17.30 7.66 37.91
C ALA A 451 -16.32 7.03 36.90
N ASN A 452 -15.86 5.80 37.14
CA ASN A 452 -15.06 5.04 36.18
C ASN A 452 -15.84 4.79 34.89
N ARG A 453 -17.08 4.29 34.98
CA ARG A 453 -17.93 4.04 33.80
C ARG A 453 -18.27 5.31 33.02
N GLU A 454 -18.44 6.44 33.70
CA GLU A 454 -18.61 7.75 33.08
C GLU A 454 -17.32 8.23 32.39
N SER A 455 -16.15 7.97 32.99
CA SER A 455 -14.84 8.20 32.37
C SER A 455 -14.65 7.33 31.12
N ASP A 456 -14.98 6.04 31.17
CA ASP A 456 -14.91 5.11 30.04
C ASP A 456 -15.80 5.59 28.88
N LEU A 457 -17.06 5.94 29.17
CA LEU A 457 -18.00 6.49 28.19
C LEU A 457 -17.53 7.82 27.59
N ASN A 458 -16.85 8.66 28.37
CA ASN A 458 -16.26 9.92 27.88
C ASN A 458 -15.00 9.69 27.04
N PHE A 459 -14.21 8.66 27.35
CA PHE A 459 -13.07 8.22 26.54
C PHE A 459 -13.54 7.65 25.18
N ASP A 460 -14.56 6.78 25.19
CA ASP A 460 -15.20 6.27 23.97
C ASP A 460 -15.77 7.41 23.10
N ARG A 461 -16.47 8.37 23.71
CA ARG A 461 -16.94 9.60 23.01
C ARG A 461 -15.77 10.36 22.39
N GLY A 462 -14.65 10.50 23.10
CA GLY A 462 -13.43 11.14 22.58
C GLY A 462 -12.83 10.40 21.38
N ILE A 463 -12.80 9.07 21.41
CA ILE A 463 -12.37 8.23 20.28
C ILE A 463 -13.32 8.40 19.08
N ILE A 464 -14.64 8.42 19.31
CA ILE A 464 -15.64 8.60 18.25
C ILE A 464 -15.48 9.98 17.59
N MET A 465 -15.40 11.06 18.37
CA MET A 465 -15.18 12.42 17.86
C MET A 465 -13.88 12.51 17.04
N LYS A 466 -12.77 11.96 17.55
CA LYS A 466 -11.51 11.94 16.81
C LYS A 466 -11.61 11.14 15.51
N ASN A 467 -12.30 9.99 15.50
CA ASN A 467 -12.50 9.22 14.27
C ASN A 467 -13.35 9.98 13.23
N VAL A 468 -14.29 10.83 13.67
CA VAL A 468 -15.04 11.74 12.79
C VAL A 468 -14.13 12.83 12.23
N GLU A 469 -13.28 13.44 13.07
CA GLU A 469 -12.29 14.43 12.62
C GLU A 469 -11.29 13.84 11.61
N ASP A 470 -10.64 12.72 11.94
CA ASP A 470 -9.65 12.03 11.09
C ASP A 470 -10.26 11.57 9.75
N GLU A 471 -11.49 11.03 9.74
CA GLU A 471 -12.20 10.69 8.48
C GLU A 471 -12.60 11.96 7.71
N SER A 472 -12.97 13.07 8.37
CA SER A 472 -13.28 14.34 7.68
C SER A 472 -12.07 14.95 6.99
N ILE A 473 -10.88 14.81 7.58
CA ILE A 473 -9.59 15.22 7.00
C ILE A 473 -9.26 14.29 5.83
N PHE A 474 -9.40 12.98 6.00
CA PHE A 474 -9.21 12.00 4.95
C PHE A 474 -10.14 12.25 3.75
N GLN A 475 -11.42 12.55 3.95
CA GLN A 475 -12.39 12.78 2.88
C GLN A 475 -12.15 14.09 2.11
N LYS A 476 -11.53 15.11 2.70
CA LYS A 476 -11.08 16.32 1.97
C LYS A 476 -9.92 15.98 1.06
N TYR A 477 -8.85 15.41 1.62
CA TYR A 477 -7.68 14.94 0.87
C TYR A 477 -8.03 13.93 -0.23
N ALA A 478 -8.97 13.02 0.04
CA ALA A 478 -9.41 12.03 -0.94
C ALA A 478 -10.15 12.66 -2.13
N LYS A 479 -10.91 13.74 -1.91
CA LYS A 479 -11.53 14.51 -3.01
C LYS A 479 -10.47 15.23 -3.83
N GLU A 480 -9.60 15.99 -3.19
CA GLU A 480 -8.48 16.71 -3.84
C GLU A 480 -7.67 15.79 -4.79
N VAL A 481 -7.35 14.57 -4.35
CA VAL A 481 -6.63 13.57 -5.16
C VAL A 481 -7.50 12.85 -6.21
N ILE A 482 -8.81 12.71 -5.98
CA ILE A 482 -9.75 12.20 -7.00
C ILE A 482 -9.92 13.24 -8.12
N ASP A 483 -10.05 14.52 -7.76
CA ASP A 483 -10.21 15.62 -8.70
C ASP A 483 -8.92 15.81 -9.52
N GLU A 484 -7.74 15.82 -8.87
CA GLU A 484 -6.43 15.79 -9.54
C GLU A 484 -6.26 14.57 -10.47
N ALA A 485 -6.81 13.41 -10.10
CA ALA A 485 -6.78 12.22 -10.96
C ALA A 485 -7.69 12.37 -12.19
N ILE A 486 -8.86 13.01 -12.05
CA ILE A 486 -9.78 13.30 -13.14
C ILE A 486 -9.18 14.34 -14.10
N GLU A 487 -8.61 15.43 -13.57
CA GLU A 487 -7.87 16.45 -14.36
C GLU A 487 -6.73 15.83 -15.18
N LYS A 488 -6.04 14.83 -14.61
CA LYS A 488 -4.95 14.10 -15.27
C LYS A 488 -5.42 12.97 -16.19
N GLU A 489 -6.73 12.88 -16.49
CA GLU A 489 -7.41 11.82 -17.25
C GLU A 489 -6.96 10.41 -16.80
N ARG A 490 -6.98 10.17 -15.48
CA ARG A 490 -6.74 8.86 -14.87
C ARG A 490 -8.08 8.28 -14.44
N ASN A 491 -8.24 6.96 -14.51
CA ASN A 491 -9.48 6.30 -14.10
C ASN A 491 -9.69 6.42 -12.56
N PRO A 492 -10.69 7.19 -12.07
CA PRO A 492 -10.83 7.50 -10.65
C PRO A 492 -11.53 6.38 -9.85
N TYR A 493 -12.07 5.34 -10.51
CA TYR A 493 -12.93 4.32 -9.90
C TYR A 493 -12.28 3.61 -8.70
N ALA A 494 -10.97 3.35 -8.78
CA ALA A 494 -10.23 2.74 -7.67
C ALA A 494 -10.17 3.65 -6.43
N LEU A 495 -9.96 4.95 -6.63
CA LEU A 495 -9.88 5.96 -5.57
C LEU A 495 -11.25 6.18 -4.93
N GLN A 496 -12.29 6.41 -5.75
CA GLN A 496 -13.68 6.57 -5.31
C GLN A 496 -14.14 5.38 -4.45
N ARG A 497 -13.97 4.15 -4.96
CA ARG A 497 -14.33 2.93 -4.23
C ARG A 497 -13.65 2.81 -2.87
N VAL A 498 -12.39 3.25 -2.74
CA VAL A 498 -11.70 3.28 -1.44
C VAL A 498 -12.21 4.43 -0.57
N ALA A 499 -12.45 5.62 -1.11
CA ALA A 499 -13.02 6.76 -0.38
C ALA A 499 -14.39 6.40 0.24
N ASP A 500 -15.27 5.75 -0.51
CA ASP A 500 -16.61 5.34 -0.04
C ASP A 500 -16.56 4.29 1.08
N THR A 501 -15.57 3.38 1.03
CA THR A 501 -15.49 2.17 1.87
C THR A 501 -15.51 2.44 3.38
N GLY A 502 -15.13 3.63 3.84
CA GLY A 502 -15.13 3.99 5.26
C GLY A 502 -13.94 3.46 6.06
N ASN A 503 -13.87 3.86 7.33
CA ASN A 503 -12.83 3.46 8.26
C ASN A 503 -13.06 2.02 8.79
N GLY A 504 -12.07 1.39 9.41
CA GLY A 504 -12.17 0.03 9.98
C GLY A 504 -12.07 -1.13 8.97
N GLY A 505 -12.35 -0.91 7.69
CA GLY A 505 -11.98 -1.83 6.60
C GLY A 505 -12.68 -3.20 6.58
N GLY A 506 -13.77 -3.38 7.33
CA GLY A 506 -14.62 -4.55 7.26
C GLY A 506 -15.50 -4.61 6.00
N ARG A 507 -16.45 -5.54 5.97
CA ARG A 507 -17.40 -5.72 4.84
C ARG A 507 -18.84 -5.31 5.15
N GLY A 508 -19.21 -5.02 6.41
CA GLY A 508 -20.57 -4.63 6.80
C GLY A 508 -21.05 -3.31 6.18
N PRO A 509 -22.24 -2.79 6.55
CA PRO A 509 -22.65 -1.44 6.18
C PRO A 509 -21.72 -0.39 6.81
N LYS A 510 -21.74 0.83 6.29
CA LYS A 510 -21.03 1.98 6.88
C LYS A 510 -21.92 2.57 7.98
N PHE A 511 -21.41 2.72 9.20
CA PHE A 511 -22.15 3.44 10.25
C PHE A 511 -21.97 4.95 10.09
N GLU A 512 -23.10 5.64 9.96
CA GLU A 512 -23.15 7.10 10.02
C GLU A 512 -22.99 7.57 11.47
N GLY A 513 -22.42 8.77 11.67
CA GLY A 513 -22.06 9.30 12.99
C GLY A 513 -20.74 8.78 13.58
N ILE A 514 -20.34 7.52 13.36
CA ILE A 514 -19.10 6.93 13.92
C ILE A 514 -17.92 7.05 12.93
N GLY A 515 -17.66 8.25 12.39
CA GLY A 515 -16.54 8.48 11.46
C GLY A 515 -16.53 7.56 10.22
N GLY A 516 -17.71 7.13 9.76
CA GLY A 516 -17.84 6.16 8.67
C GLY A 516 -17.26 4.77 8.99
N LEU A 517 -17.21 4.37 10.26
CA LEU A 517 -16.71 3.07 10.69
C LEU A 517 -17.51 1.92 10.04
N ARG A 518 -16.79 1.03 9.38
CA ARG A 518 -17.33 -0.15 8.70
C ARG A 518 -16.90 -1.41 9.44
N PRO A 519 -17.79 -2.05 10.23
CA PRO A 519 -17.44 -3.21 11.04
C PRO A 519 -17.04 -4.41 10.17
N SER A 520 -16.02 -5.12 10.63
CA SER A 520 -15.84 -6.53 10.30
C SER A 520 -16.83 -7.34 11.13
N TYR A 521 -18.03 -7.61 10.60
CA TYR A 521 -18.87 -8.66 11.15
C TYR A 521 -18.14 -10.00 11.00
N LEU A 522 -17.47 -10.41 12.06
CA LEU A 522 -17.18 -11.83 12.29
C LEU A 522 -18.52 -12.50 12.61
N THR A 523 -18.70 -13.73 12.14
CA THR A 523 -19.88 -14.53 12.47
C THR A 523 -19.93 -14.76 13.98
N SER A 524 -20.83 -14.08 14.68
CA SER A 524 -21.11 -14.39 16.08
C SER A 524 -21.92 -15.68 16.16
N THR A 525 -21.65 -16.50 17.17
CA THR A 525 -22.61 -17.55 17.56
C THR A 525 -23.89 -16.91 18.12
N SER A 526 -24.96 -17.71 18.28
CA SER A 526 -26.24 -17.24 18.85
C SER A 526 -26.12 -16.62 20.25
N GLY A 527 -25.07 -16.95 21.01
CA GLY A 527 -24.73 -16.32 22.29
C GLY A 527 -23.90 -15.02 22.17
N GLY A 528 -23.81 -14.39 20.99
CA GLY A 528 -23.12 -13.12 20.79
C GLY A 528 -21.58 -13.16 20.86
N HIS A 529 -20.99 -14.35 21.06
CA HIS A 529 -19.53 -14.49 21.19
C HIS A 529 -18.86 -14.37 19.81
N GLN A 530 -17.79 -13.57 19.74
CA GLN A 530 -17.05 -13.28 18.51
C GLN A 530 -16.17 -14.48 18.11
N LEU A 531 -16.47 -15.13 16.98
CA LEU A 531 -15.63 -16.23 16.48
C LEU A 531 -14.28 -15.69 15.96
N PRO A 532 -13.16 -16.42 16.20
CA PRO A 532 -11.86 -16.06 15.62
C PRO A 532 -11.91 -15.95 14.09
N SER A 533 -11.19 -14.98 13.53
CA SER A 533 -11.18 -14.73 12.09
C SER A 533 -10.59 -15.92 11.32
N GLN A 534 -11.42 -16.59 10.50
CA GLN A 534 -10.97 -17.61 9.54
C GLN A 534 -10.27 -16.98 8.33
N ILE A 535 -9.18 -16.23 8.58
CA ILE A 535 -8.23 -15.77 7.58
C ILE A 535 -6.87 -16.39 7.93
N THR A 536 -6.80 -17.72 7.80
CA THR A 536 -5.50 -18.39 7.68
C THR A 536 -5.12 -18.43 6.20
N SER A 537 -3.83 -18.41 5.89
CA SER A 537 -3.31 -18.47 4.51
C SER A 537 -3.54 -19.81 3.79
N LYS A 538 -4.26 -20.75 4.42
CA LYS A 538 -4.41 -22.15 3.98
C LYS A 538 -5.53 -22.38 2.96
N ASN A 539 -6.36 -21.39 2.67
CA ASN A 539 -7.44 -21.52 1.67
C ASN A 539 -6.92 -21.55 0.21
N ALA A 540 -5.61 -21.49 -0.02
CA ALA A 540 -4.99 -21.69 -1.33
C ALA A 540 -4.93 -23.18 -1.76
N THR A 541 -4.94 -24.13 -0.81
CA THR A 541 -4.86 -25.57 -1.10
C THR A 541 -6.11 -26.31 -0.63
N ARG A 542 -7.08 -26.45 -1.55
CA ARG A 542 -8.17 -27.43 -1.45
C ARG A 542 -7.65 -28.85 -1.76
N GLU A 543 -6.74 -29.35 -0.92
CA GLU A 543 -6.30 -30.74 -0.98
C GLU A 543 -7.05 -31.62 0.02
N ARG A 544 -7.17 -32.90 -0.32
CA ARG A 544 -8.09 -33.83 0.34
C ARG A 544 -7.52 -34.31 1.67
N LEU A 545 -8.22 -34.01 2.76
CA LEU A 545 -8.14 -34.74 4.02
C LEU A 545 -9.52 -35.28 4.37
N VAL A 546 -10.02 -36.20 3.54
CA VAL A 546 -11.24 -36.98 3.84
C VAL A 546 -10.94 -37.91 5.01
N LYS A 547 -11.86 -37.98 5.99
CA LYS A 547 -11.74 -38.78 7.22
C LYS A 547 -13.11 -39.37 7.63
N PRO A 548 -13.52 -40.56 7.14
CA PRO A 548 -14.49 -41.39 7.86
C PRO A 548 -13.87 -41.89 9.19
N LEU A 549 -14.69 -42.20 10.19
CA LEU A 549 -14.23 -42.29 11.58
C LEU A 549 -14.08 -43.75 12.09
N HIS A 550 -12.84 -44.24 12.29
CA HIS A 550 -12.55 -45.51 12.99
C HIS A 550 -11.28 -45.49 13.85
N ILE A 551 -11.45 -45.64 15.18
CA ILE A 551 -10.55 -46.13 16.26
C ILE A 551 -10.82 -45.34 17.56
N ALA A 552 -11.29 -46.07 18.58
CA ALA A 552 -11.31 -45.75 20.02
C ALA A 552 -12.51 -44.99 20.66
N LYS A 553 -13.73 -45.54 20.52
CA LYS A 553 -14.81 -45.49 21.55
C LYS A 553 -14.38 -45.98 22.96
N LYS A 554 -13.53 -45.24 23.68
CA LYS A 554 -13.18 -45.49 25.09
C LYS A 554 -14.20 -44.90 26.07
N ARG A 555 -14.28 -45.49 27.26
CA ARG A 555 -15.37 -45.24 28.22
C ARG A 555 -14.84 -44.74 29.58
N LEU A 556 -15.07 -43.46 29.96
CA LEU A 556 -14.73 -42.82 31.27
C LEU A 556 -15.99 -42.18 31.95
N GLY A 557 -16.22 -42.18 33.27
CA GLY A 557 -15.39 -42.64 34.40
C GLY A 557 -16.08 -43.49 35.50
N PHE A 558 -17.21 -43.08 36.09
CA PHE A 558 -17.49 -43.34 37.53
C PHE A 558 -18.00 -44.72 38.00
N SER A 559 -17.55 -45.12 39.21
CA SER A 559 -18.31 -45.86 40.23
C SER A 559 -17.54 -45.96 41.55
N HIS A 560 -18.18 -45.55 42.65
CA HIS A 560 -17.79 -45.73 44.05
C HIS A 560 -16.48 -45.10 44.52
N TRP A 561 -16.59 -44.10 45.41
CA TRP A 561 -15.83 -43.89 46.65
C TRP A 561 -16.32 -42.63 47.38
#